data_AF-A0A7H0H5I8-F1
#
_entry.id   AF-A0A7H0H5I8-F1
#
_cell.length_a   1.000
_cell.length_b   1.000
_cell.length_c   1.000
_cell.angle_alpha   90.00
_cell.angle_beta   90.00
_cell.angle_gamma   90.00
#
_symmetry.space_group_name_H-M   'P 1'
#
loop_
_entity.id
_entity.type
_entity.pdbx_description
1 polymer ?
#
loop_
_entity_poly.entity_id
_entity_poly.type
_entity_poly.pdbx_seq_one_letter_code
_entity_poly.pdbx_strand_id
1 'polypeptide(L)'
;MSVEAWMRSVEATALVGTGRRAPGPVPPIGIAPVDDGDPQTQLLDQAAVLDVLTRAAATPDRREPEAPCPPQARPAAPPEAEQLLRLLIHQPPLKGNERLRAIEHWLTRCAGSGYSVPVALLPDLLTLARQDSVLRPALRASWDQRGAWLASRFEPTLVDPGSGPDGDLDVDGWRKLSAKEATSRLTELRDVDAAAGLARLVELWPGYSAKERGQVIDALGTGLSLDDASFLEAALDDKGKATREAAARLLARLPGSGLVSRMSARLRSLIDVTEVPRGGDSAGSSAGRRRWSGSCPRPRWTRPASATASGRRPPTRTGATGCVRSWRPRTRGR
;
A
#
# COMPACT_ATOMS: atom_id res chain seq x y z
N MET A 1 13.28 40.35 -23.34
CA MET A 1 12.83 38.99 -22.96
C MET A 1 13.15 38.79 -21.48
N SER A 2 12.26 38.21 -20.67
CA SER A 2 12.54 37.92 -19.25
C SER A 2 13.44 36.70 -19.10
N VAL A 3 14.12 36.56 -17.95
CA VAL A 3 14.94 35.40 -17.62
C VAL A 3 14.12 34.11 -17.66
N GLU A 4 12.91 34.10 -17.09
CA GLU A 4 12.01 32.94 -17.13
C GLU A 4 11.57 32.55 -18.55
N ALA A 5 11.35 33.53 -19.43
CA ALA A 5 10.99 33.26 -20.82
C ALA A 5 12.18 32.68 -21.62
N TRP A 6 13.39 33.15 -21.31
CA TRP A 6 14.63 32.62 -21.86
C TRP A 6 14.87 31.18 -21.38
N MET A 7 14.71 30.88 -20.08
CA MET A 7 14.80 29.53 -19.50
C MET A 7 13.91 28.54 -20.25
N ARG A 8 12.61 28.86 -20.36
CA ARG A 8 11.65 28.04 -21.11
C ARG A 8 12.03 27.87 -22.58
N SER A 9 12.68 28.86 -23.19
CA SER A 9 13.14 28.76 -24.56
C SER A 9 14.34 27.82 -24.70
N VAL A 10 15.30 27.87 -23.78
CA VAL A 10 16.46 26.93 -23.76
C VAL A 10 15.97 25.50 -23.59
N GLU A 11 15.06 25.25 -22.64
CA GLU A 11 14.45 23.92 -22.42
C GLU A 11 13.70 23.42 -23.65
N ALA A 12 12.86 24.27 -24.26
CA ALA A 12 12.11 23.91 -25.46
C ALA A 12 13.03 23.62 -26.65
N THR A 13 14.12 24.38 -26.81
CA THR A 13 15.12 24.15 -27.86
C THR A 13 15.90 22.86 -27.62
N ALA A 14 16.25 22.53 -26.38
CA ALA A 14 16.90 21.27 -26.03
C ALA A 14 16.00 20.05 -26.31
N LEU A 15 14.70 20.15 -26.02
CA LEU A 15 13.73 19.08 -26.27
C LEU A 15 13.44 18.85 -27.77
N VAL A 16 13.40 19.92 -28.56
CA VAL A 16 13.06 19.87 -30.00
C VAL A 16 14.29 19.63 -30.88
N GLY A 17 15.48 19.99 -30.38
CA GLY A 17 16.75 19.90 -31.07
C GLY A 17 17.09 21.16 -31.87
N THR A 18 18.38 21.52 -31.89
CA THR A 18 18.88 22.78 -32.50
C THR A 18 18.71 22.85 -34.01
N GLY A 19 18.58 21.71 -34.69
CA GLY A 19 18.29 21.65 -36.12
C GLY A 19 16.85 22.03 -36.50
N ARG A 20 15.91 22.02 -35.55
CA ARG A 20 14.50 22.40 -35.77
C ARG A 20 14.15 23.74 -35.12
N ARG A 21 14.90 24.15 -34.10
CA ARG A 21 14.71 25.41 -33.38
C ARG A 21 16.07 25.97 -33.00
N ALA A 22 16.41 27.16 -33.48
CA ALA A 22 17.65 27.81 -33.09
C ALA A 22 17.59 28.32 -31.64
N PRO A 23 18.73 28.42 -30.93
CA PRO A 23 18.81 29.13 -29.66
C PRO A 23 18.32 30.57 -29.79
N GLY A 24 17.57 31.04 -28.80
CA GLY A 24 17.07 32.41 -28.77
C GLY A 24 18.12 33.40 -28.26
N PRO A 25 17.87 34.72 -28.37
CA PRO A 25 18.77 35.73 -27.82
C PRO A 25 18.87 35.61 -26.30
N VAL A 26 20.01 35.94 -25.71
CA VAL A 26 20.18 35.92 -24.24
C VAL A 26 19.66 37.24 -23.66
N PRO A 27 18.88 37.23 -22.56
CA PRO A 27 18.48 38.45 -21.88
C PRO A 27 19.70 39.21 -21.32
N PRO A 28 19.59 40.52 -21.03
CA PRO A 28 20.71 41.30 -20.51
C PRO A 28 20.97 40.97 -19.02
N ILE A 29 21.57 39.82 -18.76
CA ILE A 29 21.87 39.26 -17.42
C ILE A 29 23.30 39.55 -16.95
N GLY A 30 24.05 40.38 -17.67
CA GLY A 30 25.43 40.75 -17.35
C GLY A 30 26.48 39.65 -17.60
N ILE A 31 26.03 38.45 -17.97
CA ILE A 31 26.86 37.32 -18.39
C ILE A 31 26.45 36.94 -19.81
N ALA A 32 27.37 37.08 -20.77
CA ALA A 32 27.13 36.69 -22.14
C ALA A 32 27.79 35.31 -22.39
N PRO A 33 27.05 34.31 -22.90
CA PRO A 33 27.68 33.12 -23.45
C PRO A 33 28.52 33.49 -24.67
N VAL A 34 29.48 32.63 -25.02
CA VAL A 34 30.33 32.83 -26.19
C VAL A 34 29.48 32.60 -27.44
N ASP A 35 29.41 33.60 -28.33
CA ASP A 35 28.50 33.57 -29.50
C ASP A 35 29.19 33.11 -30.80
N ASP A 36 30.36 32.47 -30.68
CA ASP A 36 31.23 32.10 -31.82
C ASP A 36 31.01 30.65 -32.31
N GLY A 37 29.98 29.96 -31.81
CA GLY A 37 29.74 28.54 -32.04
C GLY A 37 28.60 28.20 -33.01
N ASP A 38 28.51 26.93 -33.39
CA ASP A 38 27.33 26.38 -34.06
C ASP A 38 26.10 26.41 -33.12
N PRO A 39 24.86 26.24 -33.64
CA PRO A 39 23.64 26.30 -32.83
C PRO A 39 23.63 25.32 -31.64
N GLN A 40 24.37 24.21 -31.73
CA GLN A 40 24.57 23.23 -30.66
C GLN A 40 25.38 23.84 -29.52
N THR A 41 26.52 24.45 -29.85
CA THR A 41 27.42 25.09 -28.89
C THR A 41 26.73 26.27 -28.20
N GLN A 42 26.01 27.10 -28.97
CA GLN A 42 25.23 28.21 -28.42
C GLN A 42 24.16 27.76 -27.42
N LEU A 43 23.49 26.62 -27.68
CA LEU A 43 22.52 26.06 -26.73
C LEU A 43 23.20 25.60 -25.44
N LEU A 44 24.33 24.91 -25.55
CA LEU A 44 25.08 24.41 -24.40
C LEU A 44 25.64 25.56 -23.54
N ASP A 45 26.15 26.61 -24.17
CA ASP A 45 26.65 27.79 -23.46
C ASP A 45 25.52 28.51 -22.72
N GLN A 46 24.34 28.66 -23.35
CA GLN A 46 23.16 29.20 -22.68
C GLN A 46 22.70 28.32 -21.51
N ALA A 47 22.75 26.98 -21.65
CA ALA A 47 22.41 26.05 -20.57
C ALA A 47 23.41 26.11 -19.41
N ALA A 48 24.70 26.28 -19.70
CA ALA A 48 25.73 26.44 -18.67
C ALA A 48 25.54 27.74 -17.87
N VAL A 49 25.25 28.86 -18.53
CA VAL A 49 24.93 30.12 -17.86
C VAL A 49 23.67 29.95 -17.01
N LEU A 50 22.66 29.24 -17.51
CA LEU A 50 21.44 28.99 -16.75
C LEU A 50 21.69 28.17 -15.48
N ASP A 51 22.48 27.11 -15.57
CA ASP A 51 22.83 26.26 -14.43
C ASP A 51 23.63 27.03 -13.35
N VAL A 52 24.54 27.93 -13.76
CA VAL A 52 25.22 28.83 -12.81
C VAL A 52 24.22 29.78 -12.15
N LEU A 53 23.31 30.39 -12.93
CA LEU A 53 22.30 31.29 -12.41
C LEU A 53 21.35 30.61 -11.44
N THR A 54 20.87 29.39 -11.73
CA THR A 54 19.97 28.66 -10.82
C THR A 54 20.67 28.28 -9.52
N ARG A 55 21.95 27.89 -9.58
CA ARG A 55 22.75 27.60 -8.39
C ARG A 55 23.07 28.86 -7.57
N ALA A 56 23.24 30.01 -8.22
CA ALA A 56 23.57 31.29 -7.57
C ALA A 56 22.35 32.10 -7.11
N ALA A 57 21.16 31.87 -7.70
CA ALA A 57 19.93 32.59 -7.36
C ALA A 57 19.30 32.14 -6.03
N ALA A 58 19.81 31.07 -5.42
CA ALA A 58 19.36 30.62 -4.11
C ALA A 58 19.75 31.65 -3.04
N THR A 59 18.79 32.47 -2.65
CA THR A 59 18.94 33.35 -1.50
C THR A 59 18.59 32.53 -0.25
N PRO A 60 19.46 32.44 0.76
CA PRO A 60 19.16 31.67 1.96
C PRO A 60 17.99 32.33 2.70
N ASP A 61 16.92 31.58 2.91
CA ASP A 61 15.83 32.02 3.78
C ASP A 61 16.33 32.11 5.23
N ARG A 62 16.05 33.23 5.90
CA ARG A 62 16.26 33.34 7.34
C ARG A 62 15.19 32.50 8.04
N ARG A 63 15.60 31.41 8.70
CA ARG A 63 14.75 30.65 9.61
C ARG A 63 15.13 30.89 11.06
N GLU A 64 14.15 30.74 11.94
CA GLU A 64 14.41 30.70 13.38
C GLU A 64 15.23 29.46 13.73
N PRO A 65 16.23 29.57 14.64
CA PRO A 65 16.99 28.42 15.10
C PRO A 65 16.07 27.40 15.77
N GLU A 66 16.17 26.14 15.37
CA GLU A 66 15.38 25.09 16.00
C GLU A 66 15.87 24.79 17.42
N ALA A 67 14.93 24.37 18.27
CA ALA A 67 15.26 23.93 19.62
C ALA A 67 16.22 22.72 19.58
N PRO A 68 17.34 22.76 20.34
CA PRO A 68 18.33 21.70 20.34
C PRO A 68 17.75 20.39 20.89
N CYS A 69 18.24 19.28 20.37
CA CYS A 69 17.86 17.96 20.86
C CYS A 69 18.31 17.76 22.32
N PRO A 70 17.44 17.23 23.22
CA PRO A 70 17.85 16.83 24.56
C PRO A 70 19.04 15.84 24.54
N PRO A 71 19.87 15.82 25.60
CA PRO A 71 20.97 14.88 25.69
C PRO A 71 20.48 13.44 25.67
N GLN A 72 21.32 12.54 25.16
CA GLN A 72 21.03 11.11 25.16
C GLN A 72 21.10 10.57 26.59
N ALA A 73 20.11 9.75 26.94
CA ALA A 73 20.05 8.99 28.18
C ALA A 73 20.70 7.60 28.02
N ARG A 74 20.66 7.02 26.81
CA ARG A 74 21.21 5.68 26.54
C ARG A 74 22.58 5.74 25.87
N PRO A 75 23.52 4.85 26.23
CA PRO A 75 24.77 4.72 25.49
C PRO A 75 24.50 4.20 24.08
N ALA A 76 25.33 4.63 23.13
CA ALA A 76 25.32 4.07 21.78
C ALA A 76 25.70 2.58 21.81
N ALA A 77 25.15 1.81 20.86
CA ALA A 77 25.50 0.41 20.69
C ALA A 77 27.03 0.22 20.53
N PRO A 78 27.59 -0.91 21.01
CA PRO A 78 29.03 -1.19 20.89
C PRO A 78 29.53 -1.15 19.43
N PRO A 79 30.82 -0.86 19.19
CA PRO A 79 31.39 -0.72 17.85
C PRO A 79 31.14 -1.94 16.93
N GLU A 80 31.20 -3.15 17.48
CA GLU A 80 30.94 -4.38 16.73
C GLU A 80 29.48 -4.46 16.28
N ALA A 81 28.55 -4.03 17.15
CA ALA A 81 27.13 -3.97 16.82
C ALA A 81 26.84 -2.89 15.77
N GLU A 82 27.46 -1.71 15.87
CA GLU A 82 27.38 -0.67 14.84
C GLU A 82 27.87 -1.21 13.49
N GLN A 83 29.03 -1.88 13.46
CA GLN A 83 29.61 -2.41 12.24
C GLN A 83 28.68 -3.43 11.56
N LEU A 84 28.05 -4.32 12.33
CA LEU A 84 27.06 -5.27 11.82
C LEU A 84 25.85 -4.55 11.21
N LEU A 85 25.32 -3.53 11.89
CA LEU A 85 24.20 -2.76 11.37
C LEU A 85 24.59 -2.02 10.08
N ARG A 86 25.77 -1.41 10.05
CA ARG A 86 26.32 -0.72 8.87
C ARG A 86 26.45 -1.67 7.68
N LEU A 87 26.91 -2.91 7.92
CA LEU A 87 26.95 -3.96 6.90
C LEU A 87 25.54 -4.30 6.38
N LEU A 88 24.57 -4.52 7.26
CA LEU A 88 23.19 -4.83 6.88
C LEU A 88 22.51 -3.69 6.08
N ILE A 89 22.87 -2.44 6.35
CA ILE A 89 22.32 -1.27 5.66
C ILE A 89 23.01 -1.07 4.30
N HIS A 90 24.33 -0.95 4.25
CA HIS A 90 25.03 -0.47 3.05
C HIS A 90 25.61 -1.58 2.17
N GLN A 91 25.88 -2.76 2.73
CA GLN A 91 26.50 -3.89 2.03
C GLN A 91 25.85 -5.21 2.44
N PRO A 92 24.52 -5.34 2.26
CA PRO A 92 23.78 -6.45 2.84
C PRO A 92 24.22 -7.80 2.24
N PRO A 93 24.66 -8.76 3.07
CA PRO A 93 24.92 -10.13 2.61
C PRO A 93 23.61 -10.91 2.35
N LEU A 94 22.47 -10.36 2.77
CA LEU A 94 21.13 -10.95 2.70
C LEU A 94 20.25 -10.20 1.70
N LYS A 95 19.26 -10.88 1.12
CA LYS A 95 18.35 -10.30 0.12
C LYS A 95 16.92 -10.13 0.66
N GLY A 96 16.25 -9.07 0.20
CA GLY A 96 14.83 -8.83 0.46
C GLY A 96 14.44 -8.92 1.94
N ASN A 97 13.41 -9.71 2.23
CA ASN A 97 12.82 -9.82 3.57
C ASN A 97 13.77 -10.38 4.63
N GLU A 98 14.78 -11.18 4.26
CA GLU A 98 15.75 -11.69 5.23
C GLU A 98 16.63 -10.57 5.78
N ARG A 99 17.00 -9.61 4.93
CA ARG A 99 17.71 -8.40 5.34
C ARG A 99 16.86 -7.58 6.31
N LEU A 100 15.60 -7.35 5.98
CA LEU A 100 14.68 -6.59 6.84
C LEU A 100 14.52 -7.24 8.21
N ARG A 101 14.32 -8.57 8.26
CA ARG A 101 14.25 -9.32 9.52
C ARG A 101 15.54 -9.27 10.33
N ALA A 102 16.70 -9.30 9.67
CA ALA A 102 17.99 -9.17 10.36
C ALA A 102 18.16 -7.76 10.98
N ILE A 103 17.74 -6.71 10.28
CA ILE A 103 17.74 -5.33 10.79
C ILE A 103 16.75 -5.21 11.96
N GLU A 104 15.51 -5.69 11.81
CA GLU A 104 14.50 -5.72 12.87
C GLU A 104 15.02 -6.44 14.13
N HIS A 105 15.67 -7.59 13.95
CA HIS A 105 16.28 -8.35 15.03
C HIS A 105 17.38 -7.55 15.73
N TRP A 106 18.27 -6.92 14.97
CA TRP A 106 19.33 -6.08 15.53
C TRP A 106 18.75 -4.93 16.36
N LEU A 107 17.74 -4.22 15.84
CA LEU A 107 17.08 -3.10 16.52
C LEU A 107 16.41 -3.55 17.83
N THR A 108 15.70 -4.68 17.77
CA THR A 108 15.04 -5.28 18.95
C THR A 108 16.06 -5.66 20.02
N ARG A 109 17.20 -6.26 19.64
CA ARG A 109 18.28 -6.63 20.57
C ARG A 109 18.97 -5.41 21.17
N CYS A 110 19.19 -4.36 20.36
CA CYS A 110 19.74 -3.09 20.82
C CYS A 110 18.84 -2.48 21.91
N ALA A 111 17.54 -2.38 21.64
CA ALA A 111 16.55 -1.86 22.58
C ALA A 111 16.49 -2.68 23.88
N GLY A 112 16.39 -4.01 23.76
CA GLY A 112 16.32 -4.92 24.92
C GLY A 112 17.59 -4.96 25.77
N SER A 113 18.73 -4.53 25.22
CA SER A 113 20.01 -4.46 25.94
C SER A 113 20.29 -3.08 26.54
N GLY A 114 19.35 -2.13 26.45
CA GLY A 114 19.50 -0.78 27.01
C GLY A 114 20.37 0.18 26.18
N TYR A 115 20.77 -0.21 24.97
CA TYR A 115 21.55 0.64 24.06
C TYR A 115 20.64 1.42 23.12
N SER A 116 21.18 2.53 22.58
CA SER A 116 20.57 3.27 21.48
C SER A 116 21.28 3.04 20.16
N VAL A 117 20.53 3.12 19.07
CA VAL A 117 21.07 3.09 17.71
C VAL A 117 22.14 4.18 17.50
N PRO A 118 23.28 3.85 16.85
CA PRO A 118 24.27 4.83 16.44
C PRO A 118 23.66 5.97 15.62
N VAL A 119 23.92 7.21 16.05
CA VAL A 119 23.30 8.42 15.47
C VAL A 119 23.57 8.57 13.98
N ALA A 120 24.77 8.17 13.54
CA ALA A 120 25.18 8.25 12.15
C ALA A 120 24.32 7.38 11.21
N LEU A 121 23.68 6.33 11.73
CA LEU A 121 22.87 5.38 10.95
C LEU A 121 21.37 5.67 11.02
N LEU A 122 20.93 6.64 11.84
CA LEU A 122 19.52 7.01 11.97
C LEU A 122 18.88 7.46 10.64
N PRO A 123 19.51 8.31 9.80
CA PRO A 123 18.89 8.75 8.54
C PRO A 123 18.59 7.59 7.58
N ASP A 124 19.50 6.62 7.48
CA ASP A 124 19.32 5.44 6.63
C ASP A 124 18.21 4.53 7.18
N LEU A 125 18.17 4.34 8.50
CA LEU A 125 17.13 3.57 9.15
C LEU A 125 15.75 4.21 9.02
N LEU A 126 15.65 5.54 9.09
CA LEU A 126 14.40 6.26 8.82
C LEU A 126 13.94 6.05 7.38
N THR A 127 14.87 6.09 6.43
CA THR A 127 14.57 5.84 5.01
C THR A 127 14.07 4.42 4.78
N LEU A 128 14.69 3.43 5.43
CA LEU A 128 14.23 2.03 5.40
C LEU A 128 12.86 1.87 6.07
N ALA A 129 12.64 2.47 7.23
CA ALA A 129 11.38 2.40 7.96
C ALA A 129 10.22 3.14 7.25
N ARG A 130 10.54 4.13 6.41
CA ARG A 130 9.58 4.75 5.49
C ARG A 130 9.07 3.75 4.46
N GLN A 131 9.97 2.96 3.88
CA GLN A 131 9.68 1.97 2.84
C GLN A 131 9.01 0.71 3.42
N ASP A 132 9.48 0.24 4.57
CA ASP A 132 9.05 -1.01 5.20
C ASP A 132 8.55 -0.76 6.63
N SER A 133 7.23 -0.81 6.79
CA SER A 133 6.54 -0.54 8.06
C SER A 133 6.88 -1.49 9.20
N VAL A 134 7.28 -2.72 8.85
CA VAL A 134 7.71 -3.77 9.81
C VAL A 134 8.85 -3.28 10.70
N LEU A 135 9.73 -2.41 10.21
CA LEU A 135 10.87 -1.91 10.97
C LEU A 135 10.48 -0.83 11.99
N ARG A 136 9.33 -0.17 11.82
CA ARG A 136 8.95 1.03 12.59
C ARG A 136 8.84 0.77 14.09
N PRO A 137 8.21 -0.32 14.58
CA PRO A 137 8.14 -0.59 16.03
C PRO A 137 9.51 -0.86 16.64
N ALA A 138 10.33 -1.70 15.99
CA ALA A 138 11.66 -2.04 16.47
C ALA A 138 12.59 -0.82 16.48
N LEU A 139 12.52 0.01 15.44
CA LEU A 139 13.28 1.25 15.34
C LEU A 139 12.89 2.23 16.47
N ARG A 140 11.57 2.42 16.70
CA ARG A 140 11.04 3.25 17.80
C ARG A 140 11.57 2.85 19.17
N ALA A 141 11.60 1.55 19.46
CA ALA A 141 12.11 1.05 20.73
C ALA A 141 13.63 1.25 20.89
N SER A 142 14.36 1.19 19.77
CA SER A 142 15.83 1.23 19.74
C SER A 142 16.42 2.63 19.77
N TRP A 143 15.69 3.68 19.38
CA TRP A 143 16.23 5.04 19.35
C TRP A 143 15.98 5.82 20.63
N ASP A 144 16.89 6.72 20.97
CA ASP A 144 16.74 7.60 22.14
C ASP A 144 16.18 8.98 21.72
N GLN A 145 16.26 9.98 22.60
CA GLN A 145 15.81 11.37 22.36
C GLN A 145 16.25 11.92 20.99
N ARG A 146 17.43 11.56 20.52
CA ARG A 146 17.93 12.03 19.21
C ARG A 146 17.22 11.41 18.02
N GLY A 147 16.86 10.13 18.09
CA GLY A 147 16.08 9.51 17.02
C GLY A 147 14.64 9.99 17.02
N ALA A 148 14.03 10.16 18.19
CA ALA A 148 12.70 10.75 18.31
C ALA A 148 12.67 12.20 17.77
N TRP A 149 13.66 13.03 18.14
CA TRP A 149 13.80 14.41 17.65
C TRP A 149 13.99 14.47 16.13
N LEU A 150 14.78 13.55 15.55
CA LEU A 150 15.00 13.50 14.10
C LEU A 150 13.75 13.01 13.37
N ALA A 151 13.14 11.94 13.86
CA ALA A 151 11.92 11.37 13.30
C ALA A 151 10.76 12.37 13.33
N SER A 152 10.58 13.15 14.42
CA SER A 152 9.48 14.12 14.50
C SER A 152 9.53 15.23 13.43
N ARG A 153 10.69 15.41 12.78
CA ARG A 153 10.91 16.44 11.75
C ARG A 153 10.80 15.89 10.35
N PHE A 154 11.38 14.71 10.12
CA PHE A 154 11.53 14.15 8.78
C PHE A 154 10.57 13.00 8.51
N GLU A 155 10.06 12.33 9.55
CA GLU A 155 9.12 11.22 9.49
C GLU A 155 8.17 11.21 10.71
N PRO A 156 7.27 12.20 10.84
CA PRO A 156 6.43 12.34 12.04
C PRO A 156 5.57 11.11 12.35
N THR A 157 5.13 10.40 11.30
CA THR A 157 4.39 9.12 11.36
C THR A 157 5.13 8.02 12.12
N LEU A 158 6.46 8.12 12.21
CA LEU A 158 7.29 7.16 12.93
C LEU A 158 7.42 7.47 14.42
N VAL A 159 7.16 8.70 14.86
CA VAL A 159 7.16 9.06 16.29
C VAL A 159 5.79 8.80 16.88
N ASP A 160 4.77 9.28 16.19
CA ASP A 160 3.38 9.06 16.52
C ASP A 160 2.68 8.55 15.25
N PRO A 161 2.16 7.31 15.27
CA PRO A 161 1.43 6.72 14.16
C PRO A 161 0.30 7.61 13.62
N GLY A 162 -0.21 8.53 14.44
CA GLY A 162 -1.24 9.51 14.09
C GLY A 162 -0.73 10.92 13.78
N SER A 163 0.58 11.22 13.79
CA SER A 163 1.12 12.58 13.62
C SER A 163 1.70 12.87 12.23
N GLY A 164 1.54 11.98 11.25
CA GLY A 164 1.90 12.30 9.87
C GLY A 164 1.21 13.58 9.37
N PRO A 165 1.68 14.19 8.27
CA PRO A 165 1.00 15.33 7.64
C PRO A 165 -0.48 15.06 7.31
N ASP A 166 -0.87 13.78 7.28
CA ASP A 166 -2.23 13.28 7.07
C ASP A 166 -2.93 12.73 8.32
N GLY A 167 -2.20 12.48 9.42
CA GLY A 167 -2.74 12.04 10.70
C GLY A 167 -3.25 13.19 11.58
N ASP A 168 -2.81 14.41 11.25
CA ASP A 168 -3.25 15.69 11.84
C ASP A 168 -4.61 16.17 11.28
N LEU A 169 -5.22 15.39 10.38
CA LEU A 169 -6.58 15.67 9.94
C LEU A 169 -7.54 15.45 11.11
N ASP A 170 -8.24 16.51 11.48
CA ASP A 170 -9.44 16.41 12.30
C ASP A 170 -10.52 15.58 11.59
N VAL A 171 -11.61 15.29 12.31
CA VAL A 171 -12.74 14.52 11.79
C VAL A 171 -13.27 15.12 10.46
N ASP A 172 -13.25 16.43 10.30
CA ASP A 172 -13.73 17.12 9.10
C ASP A 172 -12.75 17.02 7.93
N GLY A 173 -11.45 17.00 8.18
CA GLY A 173 -10.42 16.68 7.20
C GLY A 173 -10.61 15.26 6.64
N TRP A 174 -10.84 14.28 7.52
CA TRP A 174 -11.11 12.90 7.10
C TRP A 174 -12.40 12.75 6.28
N ARG A 175 -13.43 13.53 6.58
CA ARG A 175 -14.70 13.52 5.82
C ARG A 175 -14.57 14.09 4.41
N LYS A 176 -13.57 14.94 4.15
CA LYS A 176 -13.30 15.49 2.81
C LYS A 176 -12.57 14.49 1.91
N LEU A 177 -11.96 13.46 2.49
CA LEU A 177 -11.29 12.41 1.73
C LEU A 177 -12.33 11.56 0.99
N SER A 178 -12.00 11.16 -0.23
CA SER A 178 -12.75 10.10 -0.89
C SER A 178 -12.63 8.81 -0.09
N ALA A 179 -13.62 7.91 -0.20
CA ALA A 179 -13.56 6.60 0.46
C ALA A 179 -12.28 5.82 0.11
N LYS A 180 -11.77 5.95 -1.12
CA LYS A 180 -10.51 5.33 -1.54
C LYS A 180 -9.31 5.89 -0.77
N GLU A 181 -9.21 7.21 -0.65
CA GLU A 181 -8.13 7.87 0.09
C GLU A 181 -8.22 7.54 1.59
N ALA A 182 -9.43 7.56 2.16
CA ALA A 182 -9.67 7.15 3.54
C ALA A 182 -9.27 5.69 3.78
N THR A 183 -9.62 4.76 2.87
CA THR A 183 -9.19 3.35 2.96
C THR A 183 -7.67 3.24 2.92
N SER A 184 -7.00 3.90 1.98
CA SER A 184 -5.52 3.87 1.90
C SER A 184 -4.88 4.39 3.18
N ARG A 185 -5.33 5.54 3.69
CA ARG A 185 -4.78 6.14 4.92
C ARG A 185 -5.04 5.29 6.16
N LEU A 186 -6.25 4.74 6.31
CA LEU A 186 -6.54 3.81 7.41
C LEU A 186 -5.71 2.52 7.30
N THR A 187 -5.44 2.06 6.08
CA THR A 187 -4.57 0.90 5.85
C THR A 187 -3.15 1.20 6.32
N GLU A 188 -2.61 2.37 5.98
CA GLU A 188 -1.29 2.84 6.44
C GLU A 188 -1.24 3.00 7.96
N LEU A 189 -2.26 3.61 8.57
CA LEU A 189 -2.36 3.74 10.02
C LEU A 189 -2.38 2.37 10.71
N ARG A 190 -3.17 1.43 10.17
CA ARG A 190 -3.28 0.07 10.73
C ARG A 190 -2.04 -0.78 10.55
N ASP A 191 -1.25 -0.50 9.52
CA ASP A 191 0.05 -1.14 9.30
C ASP A 191 1.07 -0.73 10.38
N VAL A 192 0.88 0.45 10.99
CA VAL A 192 1.72 0.96 12.09
C VAL A 192 1.15 0.61 13.47
N ASP A 193 -0.16 0.83 13.64
CA ASP A 193 -0.91 0.59 14.88
C ASP A 193 -2.36 0.22 14.52
N ALA A 194 -2.64 -1.08 14.53
CA ALA A 194 -3.96 -1.62 14.22
C ALA A 194 -5.06 -1.09 15.16
N ALA A 195 -4.74 -0.89 16.45
CA ALA A 195 -5.68 -0.43 17.46
C ALA A 195 -6.04 1.05 17.26
N ALA A 196 -5.04 1.90 16.99
CA ALA A 196 -5.26 3.30 16.64
C ALA A 196 -6.09 3.44 15.35
N GLY A 197 -5.81 2.61 14.35
CA GLY A 197 -6.59 2.58 13.11
C GLY A 197 -8.04 2.13 13.31
N LEU A 198 -8.29 1.14 14.19
CA LEU A 198 -9.64 0.73 14.56
C LEU A 198 -10.37 1.87 15.29
N ALA A 199 -9.73 2.49 16.28
CA ALA A 199 -10.30 3.61 17.03
C ALA A 199 -10.70 4.78 16.10
N ARG A 200 -9.81 5.13 15.16
CA ARG A 200 -10.09 6.18 14.17
C ARG A 200 -11.25 5.80 13.25
N LEU A 201 -11.30 4.56 12.77
CA LEU A 201 -12.43 4.10 11.94
C LEU A 201 -13.75 4.19 12.70
N VAL A 202 -13.78 3.76 13.97
CA VAL A 202 -14.98 3.83 14.83
C VAL A 202 -15.46 5.26 15.00
N GLU A 203 -14.55 6.22 15.20
CA GLU A 203 -14.85 7.64 15.32
C GLU A 203 -15.48 8.21 14.03
N LEU A 204 -14.92 7.86 12.87
CA LEU A 204 -15.36 8.36 11.56
C LEU A 204 -16.62 7.65 11.03
N TRP A 205 -16.90 6.44 11.52
CA TRP A 205 -17.95 5.55 11.03
C TRP A 205 -19.33 6.18 10.84
N PRO A 206 -19.83 7.03 11.77
CA PRO A 206 -21.15 7.66 11.63
C PRO A 206 -21.23 8.61 10.43
N GLY A 207 -20.09 9.22 10.03
CA GLY A 207 -20.02 10.18 8.93
C GLY A 207 -20.02 9.56 7.54
N TYR A 208 -19.67 8.29 7.41
CA TYR A 208 -19.66 7.60 6.11
C TYR A 208 -21.06 7.16 5.69
N SER A 209 -21.38 7.34 4.41
CA SER A 209 -22.56 6.76 3.79
C SER A 209 -22.45 5.23 3.68
N ALA A 210 -23.57 4.54 3.49
CA ALA A 210 -23.60 3.08 3.35
C ALA A 210 -22.70 2.54 2.21
N LYS A 211 -22.48 3.32 1.15
CA LYS A 211 -21.59 2.96 0.04
C LYS A 211 -20.12 3.06 0.45
N GLU A 212 -19.77 4.13 1.15
CA GLU A 212 -18.39 4.40 1.58
C GLU A 212 -17.97 3.43 2.69
N ARG A 213 -18.85 3.14 3.65
CA ARG A 213 -18.62 2.15 4.71
C ARG A 213 -18.15 0.80 4.16
N GLY A 214 -18.75 0.33 3.07
CA GLY A 214 -18.36 -0.92 2.42
C GLY A 214 -16.94 -0.91 1.84
N GLN A 215 -16.39 0.25 1.48
CA GLN A 215 -14.99 0.40 1.03
C GLN A 215 -14.03 0.67 2.18
N VAL A 216 -14.41 1.53 3.13
CA VAL A 216 -13.51 1.96 4.20
C VAL A 216 -13.25 0.82 5.19
N ILE A 217 -14.24 -0.03 5.44
CA ILE A 217 -14.10 -1.20 6.33
C ILE A 217 -13.04 -2.20 5.84
N ASP A 218 -12.70 -2.21 4.54
CA ASP A 218 -11.66 -3.09 4.00
C ASP A 218 -10.26 -2.78 4.54
N ALA A 219 -10.02 -1.57 5.05
CA ALA A 219 -8.78 -1.21 5.73
C ALA A 219 -8.50 -2.12 6.95
N LEU A 220 -9.55 -2.65 7.59
CA LEU A 220 -9.41 -3.59 8.71
C LEU A 220 -8.74 -4.91 8.31
N GLY A 221 -8.66 -5.21 7.02
CA GLY A 221 -7.96 -6.39 6.51
C GLY A 221 -6.45 -6.42 6.82
N THR A 222 -5.82 -5.25 7.00
CA THR A 222 -4.44 -5.08 7.47
C THR A 222 -4.44 -5.07 9.00
N GLY A 223 -3.55 -5.85 9.62
CA GLY A 223 -3.51 -5.98 11.08
C GLY A 223 -4.75 -6.65 11.71
N LEU A 224 -5.55 -7.38 10.91
CA LEU A 224 -6.81 -8.00 11.34
C LEU A 224 -6.60 -8.92 12.55
N SER A 225 -7.31 -8.65 13.65
CA SER A 225 -7.22 -9.42 14.90
C SER A 225 -8.60 -9.59 15.56
N LEU A 226 -8.64 -10.32 16.69
CA LEU A 226 -9.89 -10.48 17.45
C LEU A 226 -10.39 -9.17 18.09
N ASP A 227 -9.52 -8.17 18.24
CA ASP A 227 -9.92 -6.86 18.77
C ASP A 227 -10.87 -6.12 17.81
N ASP A 228 -10.79 -6.43 16.51
CA ASP A 228 -11.70 -5.88 15.48
C ASP A 228 -13.10 -6.55 15.51
N ALA A 229 -13.25 -7.69 16.22
CA ALA A 229 -14.42 -8.55 16.07
C ALA A 229 -15.72 -7.88 16.54
N SER A 230 -15.70 -7.11 17.62
CA SER A 230 -16.89 -6.44 18.16
C SER A 230 -17.47 -5.43 17.17
N PHE A 231 -16.61 -4.61 16.57
CA PHE A 231 -16.98 -3.64 15.54
C PHE A 231 -17.49 -4.34 14.27
N LEU A 232 -16.79 -5.38 13.81
CA LEU A 232 -17.19 -6.14 12.62
C LEU A 232 -18.51 -6.88 12.82
N GLU A 233 -18.80 -7.42 14.02
CA GLU A 233 -20.08 -8.05 14.34
C GLU A 233 -21.21 -7.02 14.30
N ALA A 234 -21.01 -5.82 14.85
CA ALA A 234 -21.99 -4.73 14.73
C ALA A 234 -22.23 -4.32 13.27
N ALA A 235 -21.18 -4.34 12.43
CA ALA A 235 -21.29 -4.02 11.00
C ALA A 235 -22.09 -5.06 10.18
N LEU A 236 -22.36 -6.25 10.72
CA LEU A 236 -23.27 -7.23 10.09
C LEU A 236 -24.74 -6.76 10.07
N ASP A 237 -25.10 -5.81 10.93
CA ASP A 237 -26.44 -5.22 11.00
C ASP A 237 -26.55 -3.89 10.21
N ASP A 238 -25.50 -3.49 9.48
CA ASP A 238 -25.52 -2.27 8.67
C ASP A 238 -26.52 -2.35 7.50
N LYS A 239 -27.16 -1.22 7.17
CA LYS A 239 -28.15 -1.15 6.08
C LYS A 239 -27.52 -1.44 4.71
N GLY A 240 -26.23 -1.13 4.52
CA GLY A 240 -25.47 -1.37 3.30
C GLY A 240 -25.16 -2.84 3.09
N LYS A 241 -25.61 -3.42 1.97
CA LYS A 241 -25.26 -4.80 1.59
C LYS A 241 -23.74 -5.00 1.49
N ALA A 242 -23.03 -4.05 0.86
CA ALA A 242 -21.58 -4.11 0.70
C ALA A 242 -20.84 -4.12 2.05
N THR A 243 -21.29 -3.30 3.00
CA THR A 243 -20.75 -3.25 4.38
C THR A 243 -20.88 -4.61 5.06
N ARG A 244 -22.08 -5.21 5.03
CA ARG A 244 -22.33 -6.52 5.65
C ARG A 244 -21.50 -7.64 5.03
N GLU A 245 -21.36 -7.64 3.70
CA GLU A 245 -20.54 -8.62 2.97
C GLU A 245 -19.05 -8.48 3.31
N ALA A 246 -18.55 -7.25 3.39
CA ALA A 246 -17.16 -6.99 3.79
C ALA A 246 -16.90 -7.39 5.24
N ALA A 247 -17.79 -7.05 6.17
CA ALA A 247 -17.71 -7.45 7.58
C ALA A 247 -17.71 -8.99 7.73
N ALA A 248 -18.63 -9.69 7.06
CA ALA A 248 -18.69 -11.14 7.09
C ALA A 248 -17.42 -11.78 6.51
N ARG A 249 -16.87 -11.24 5.41
CA ARG A 249 -15.62 -11.70 4.81
C ARG A 249 -14.44 -11.55 5.77
N LEU A 250 -14.35 -10.44 6.49
CA LEU A 250 -13.29 -10.20 7.47
C LEU A 250 -13.44 -11.10 8.70
N LEU A 251 -14.64 -11.23 9.26
CA LEU A 251 -14.91 -12.14 10.38
C LEU A 251 -14.62 -13.60 10.03
N ALA A 252 -14.89 -14.03 8.79
CA ALA A 252 -14.58 -15.39 8.33
C ALA A 252 -13.08 -15.71 8.34
N ARG A 253 -12.20 -14.69 8.32
CA ARG A 253 -10.74 -14.84 8.45
C ARG A 253 -10.28 -14.96 9.90
N LEU A 254 -11.17 -14.76 10.88
CA LEU A 254 -10.91 -14.82 12.32
C LEU A 254 -11.55 -16.10 12.91
N PRO A 255 -10.79 -17.19 13.13
CA PRO A 255 -11.34 -18.45 13.64
C PRO A 255 -12.05 -18.31 14.99
N GLY A 256 -11.63 -17.37 15.83
CA GLY A 256 -12.24 -17.07 17.13
C GLY A 256 -13.46 -16.13 17.07
N SER A 257 -13.92 -15.71 15.90
CA SER A 257 -15.08 -14.81 15.79
C SER A 257 -16.40 -15.51 16.12
N GLY A 258 -17.38 -14.70 16.55
CA GLY A 258 -18.75 -15.18 16.81
C GLY A 258 -19.39 -15.73 15.54
N LEU A 259 -19.20 -15.08 14.40
CA LEU A 259 -19.66 -15.54 13.09
C LEU A 259 -19.14 -16.94 12.75
N VAL A 260 -17.83 -17.18 12.84
CA VAL A 260 -17.23 -18.49 12.57
C VAL A 260 -17.78 -19.55 13.53
N SER A 261 -17.95 -19.21 14.80
CA SER A 261 -18.54 -20.11 15.81
C SER A 261 -19.98 -20.51 15.44
N ARG A 262 -20.83 -19.55 15.07
CA ARG A 262 -22.22 -19.80 14.66
C ARG A 262 -22.31 -20.65 13.38
N MET A 263 -21.47 -20.36 12.37
CA MET A 263 -21.47 -21.12 11.12
C MET A 263 -20.93 -22.54 11.32
N SER A 264 -19.88 -22.70 12.14
CA SER A 264 -19.33 -24.02 12.49
C SER A 264 -20.37 -24.88 13.21
N ALA A 265 -21.11 -24.31 14.17
CA ALA A 265 -22.17 -25.04 14.86
C ALA A 265 -23.28 -25.53 13.91
N ARG A 266 -23.68 -24.71 12.92
CA ARG A 266 -24.67 -25.09 11.89
C ARG A 266 -24.16 -26.18 10.96
N LEU A 267 -22.87 -26.14 10.60
CA LEU A 267 -22.27 -27.13 9.70
C LEU A 267 -22.02 -28.48 10.38
N ARG A 268 -21.73 -28.49 11.69
CA ARG A 268 -21.45 -29.73 12.44
C ARG A 268 -22.57 -30.77 12.35
N SER A 269 -23.84 -30.34 12.33
CA SER A 269 -24.96 -31.27 12.20
C SER A 269 -25.16 -31.82 10.78
N LEU A 270 -24.44 -31.27 9.79
CA LEU A 270 -24.58 -31.61 8.37
C LEU A 270 -23.36 -32.34 7.81
N ILE A 271 -22.30 -32.49 8.61
CA ILE A 271 -21.04 -33.12 8.21
C ILE A 271 -20.82 -34.32 9.10
N ASP A 272 -20.80 -35.50 8.48
CA ASP A 272 -20.33 -36.73 9.13
C ASP A 272 -18.87 -36.95 8.75
N VAL A 273 -17.98 -36.95 9.74
CA VAL A 273 -16.55 -37.17 9.53
C VAL A 273 -16.30 -38.66 9.67
N THR A 274 -16.40 -39.37 8.55
CA THR A 274 -16.01 -40.78 8.49
C THR A 274 -14.49 -40.87 8.44
N GLU A 275 -13.89 -41.51 9.45
CA GLU A 275 -12.51 -41.96 9.33
C GLU A 275 -12.47 -43.04 8.25
N VAL A 276 -11.83 -42.75 7.12
CA VAL A 276 -11.53 -43.78 6.14
C VAL A 276 -10.54 -44.73 6.83
N PRO A 277 -10.87 -46.03 6.99
CA PRO A 277 -9.93 -46.98 7.54
C PRO A 277 -8.69 -46.93 6.66
N ARG A 278 -7.53 -46.63 7.24
CA ARG A 278 -6.26 -46.94 6.59
C ARG A 278 -6.26 -48.45 6.44
N GLY A 279 -6.53 -48.96 5.24
CA GLY A 279 -6.34 -50.36 4.95
C GLY A 279 -4.91 -50.73 5.33
N GLY A 280 -4.74 -51.63 6.29
CA GLY A 280 -3.50 -52.39 6.44
C GLY A 280 -3.28 -53.21 5.16
N ASP A 281 -2.07 -53.49 4.68
CA ASP A 281 -0.76 -53.37 5.31
C ASP A 281 0.31 -53.13 4.22
N SER A 282 1.28 -52.28 4.51
CA SER A 282 2.71 -52.61 4.48
C SER A 282 3.54 -51.37 4.78
N ALA A 283 4.61 -51.59 5.55
CA ALA A 283 5.49 -50.60 6.13
C ALA A 283 5.96 -49.52 5.13
N GLY A 284 5.82 -48.25 5.50
CA GLY A 284 6.35 -47.14 4.73
C GLY A 284 5.72 -45.81 5.09
N SER A 285 6.26 -45.17 6.12
CA SER A 285 5.97 -43.80 6.56
C SER A 285 5.66 -42.84 5.41
N SER A 286 4.42 -42.33 5.32
CA SER A 286 4.17 -41.00 4.74
C SER A 286 2.82 -40.41 5.19
N ALA A 287 2.85 -39.10 5.45
CA ALA A 287 1.81 -38.29 6.04
C ALA A 287 0.47 -38.34 5.27
N GLY A 288 -0.61 -38.59 6.02
CA GLY A 288 -1.96 -38.75 5.47
C GLY A 288 -2.53 -37.44 4.89
N ARG A 289 -2.99 -37.50 3.63
CA ARG A 289 -3.85 -36.46 3.05
C ARG A 289 -5.30 -36.74 3.40
N ARG A 290 -6.02 -35.75 3.94
CA ARG A 290 -7.47 -35.79 4.15
C ARG A 290 -8.17 -35.45 2.83
N ARG A 291 -9.12 -36.28 2.40
CA ARG A 291 -10.00 -36.00 1.26
C ARG A 291 -11.38 -35.62 1.77
N TRP A 292 -11.94 -34.57 1.20
CA TRP A 292 -13.28 -34.06 1.51
C TRP A 292 -14.30 -34.72 0.57
N SER A 293 -15.34 -35.35 1.11
CA SER A 293 -16.54 -35.74 0.36
C SER A 293 -17.76 -35.20 1.08
N GLY A 294 -18.43 -34.21 0.47
CA GLY A 294 -19.70 -33.69 0.98
C GLY A 294 -20.87 -34.52 0.49
N SER A 295 -21.72 -34.99 1.39
CA SER A 295 -23.06 -35.49 1.05
C SER A 295 -24.02 -34.30 0.99
N CYS A 296 -24.31 -33.78 -0.20
CA CYS A 296 -25.48 -32.92 -0.39
C CYS A 296 -26.74 -33.79 -0.51
N PRO A 297 -27.75 -33.64 0.35
CA PRO A 297 -29.08 -34.15 0.05
C PRO A 297 -29.62 -33.33 -1.12
N ARG A 298 -29.80 -33.96 -2.29
CA ARG A 298 -30.43 -33.30 -3.44
C ARG A 298 -31.88 -32.94 -3.08
N PRO A 299 -32.32 -31.66 -3.17
CA PRO A 299 -33.74 -31.36 -3.08
C PRO A 299 -34.47 -31.99 -4.28
N ARG A 300 -35.52 -32.74 -3.98
CA ARG A 300 -36.36 -33.45 -4.94
C ARG A 300 -37.29 -32.45 -5.63
N TRP A 301 -36.85 -31.88 -6.75
CA TRP A 301 -37.73 -31.11 -7.63
C TRP A 301 -38.74 -32.06 -8.28
N THR A 302 -40.01 -31.99 -7.86
CA THR A 302 -41.12 -32.65 -8.54
C THR A 302 -41.41 -31.94 -9.86
N ARG A 303 -41.18 -32.63 -10.98
CA ARG A 303 -41.64 -32.20 -12.32
C ARG A 303 -43.18 -32.23 -12.34
N PRO A 304 -43.88 -31.17 -12.79
CA PRO A 304 -45.29 -31.29 -13.11
C PRO A 304 -45.47 -32.17 -14.35
N ALA A 305 -46.57 -32.94 -14.32
CA ALA A 305 -46.93 -33.98 -15.27
C ALA A 305 -47.10 -33.44 -16.70
N SER A 306 -46.53 -34.19 -17.65
CA SER A 306 -46.73 -34.05 -19.08
C SER A 306 -48.16 -34.46 -19.46
N ALA A 307 -48.93 -33.53 -20.02
CA ALA A 307 -50.14 -33.83 -20.78
C ALA A 307 -49.75 -34.23 -22.22
N THR A 308 -50.26 -35.37 -22.65
CA THR A 308 -50.16 -35.97 -23.98
C THR A 308 -50.88 -35.15 -25.05
N ALA A 309 -50.25 -34.94 -26.20
CA ALA A 309 -50.96 -34.84 -27.49
C ALA A 309 -50.01 -35.11 -28.66
N SER A 310 -50.30 -36.19 -29.38
CA SER A 310 -49.74 -36.57 -30.67
C SER A 310 -50.20 -35.62 -31.78
N GLY A 311 -49.31 -35.22 -32.70
CA GLY A 311 -49.71 -34.50 -33.92
C GLY A 311 -48.52 -34.21 -34.84
N ARG A 312 -48.63 -34.60 -36.11
CA ARG A 312 -47.58 -34.69 -37.14
C ARG A 312 -47.19 -33.34 -37.77
N ARG A 313 -45.88 -33.22 -38.11
CA ARG A 313 -45.23 -32.57 -39.28
C ARG A 313 -45.44 -31.06 -39.58
N PRO A 314 -44.52 -30.42 -40.36
CA PRO A 314 -44.06 -29.03 -40.16
C PRO A 314 -44.39 -28.11 -41.38
N PRO A 315 -43.63 -27.04 -41.67
CA PRO A 315 -43.97 -25.65 -41.41
C PRO A 315 -44.32 -24.85 -42.69
N THR A 316 -45.00 -23.71 -42.54
CA THR A 316 -45.04 -22.67 -43.58
C THR A 316 -44.50 -21.35 -43.07
N ARG A 317 -43.86 -20.67 -44.02
CA ARG A 317 -42.89 -19.61 -43.92
C ARG A 317 -43.55 -18.32 -44.38
N THR A 318 -43.44 -17.27 -43.58
CA THR A 318 -43.54 -15.85 -43.98
C THR A 318 -42.82 -15.10 -42.87
N GLY A 319 -41.69 -14.42 -43.07
CA GLY A 319 -41.26 -13.69 -44.26
C GLY A 319 -41.44 -12.21 -43.97
N ALA A 320 -40.43 -11.59 -43.38
CA ALA A 320 -40.10 -10.16 -43.48
C ALA A 320 -38.86 -9.93 -42.59
N THR A 321 -37.66 -10.05 -43.15
CA THR A 321 -36.80 -8.93 -43.60
C THR A 321 -36.29 -8.08 -42.43
N GLY A 322 -34.99 -7.96 -42.20
CA GLY A 322 -33.87 -8.40 -43.00
C GLY A 322 -32.56 -7.93 -42.39
N CYS A 323 -31.53 -8.69 -42.72
CA CYS A 323 -30.12 -8.36 -42.90
C CYS A 323 -29.48 -7.28 -42.02
N VAL A 324 -28.60 -7.67 -41.08
CA VAL A 324 -27.22 -8.18 -41.27
C VAL A 324 -26.22 -7.04 -41.38
N ARG A 325 -25.23 -7.04 -40.47
CA ARG A 325 -23.82 -7.08 -40.88
C ARG A 325 -22.98 -7.78 -39.83
N SER A 326 -22.37 -8.86 -40.32
CA SER A 326 -21.51 -9.81 -39.64
C SER A 326 -20.05 -9.37 -39.68
N TRP A 327 -19.34 -9.86 -38.67
CA TRP A 327 -17.89 -9.96 -38.55
C TRP A 327 -17.31 -10.92 -39.61
N ARG A 328 -16.11 -10.62 -40.15
CA ARG A 328 -15.25 -11.55 -40.91
C ARG A 328 -13.89 -11.66 -40.23
N PRO A 329 -13.29 -12.86 -40.10
CA PRO A 329 -11.87 -13.01 -39.87
C PRO A 329 -11.07 -13.29 -41.15
N ARG A 330 -9.79 -12.89 -41.05
CA ARG A 330 -8.63 -13.00 -41.95
C ARG A 330 -8.42 -14.34 -42.66
N THR A 331 -7.84 -14.26 -43.86
CA THR A 331 -6.97 -15.27 -44.48
C THR A 331 -5.63 -14.65 -44.87
N ARG A 332 -4.54 -15.41 -44.66
CA ARG A 332 -3.15 -15.09 -45.02
C ARG A 332 -2.85 -15.40 -46.49
N GLY A 333 -1.85 -14.70 -47.04
CA GLY A 333 -0.87 -15.24 -48.01
C GLY A 333 -0.95 -14.67 -49.43
N ARG A 334 -0.09 -13.72 -49.78
CA ARG A 334 1.27 -13.89 -50.32
C ARG A 334 1.98 -12.54 -50.27
#